data_AF-D3YUG1-F1
#
_entry.id   AF-D3YUG1-F1
#
_cell.length_a   1.000
_cell.length_b   1.000
_cell.length_c   1.000
_cell.angle_alpha   90.00
_cell.angle_beta   90.00
_cell.angle_gamma   90.00
#
_symmetry.space_group_name_H-M   'P 1'
#
loop_
_entity.id
_entity.type
_entity.pdbx_description
1 polymer ?
#
loop_
_entity_poly.entity_id
_entity_poly.type
_entity_poly.pdbx_seq_one_letter_code
_entity_poly.pdbx_strand_id
1 'polypeptide(L)'
;MMESYIAVLTKGICQSEENGSFLSRDFDGRKAYLAGSIKDIVSQFGMETVILHTALMLKKRIVVYHPKIEAVQEFTRTLPALVWHRQDWTILHSYMHLHAEELEGLQMCTGYIAGFVELEVSNRPDLYDVFVNLAD
;
A
#
# COMPACT_ATOMS: atom_id res chain seq x y z
N MET A 1 -18.54 7.13 11.23
CA MET A 1 -17.64 6.02 10.83
C MET A 1 -17.93 4.73 11.58
N MET A 2 -17.95 4.72 12.92
CA MET A 2 -18.20 3.51 13.72
C MET A 2 -19.59 2.90 13.50
N GLU A 3 -20.65 3.72 13.42
CA GLU A 3 -22.01 3.24 13.15
C GLU A 3 -22.14 2.55 11.80
N SER A 4 -21.52 3.13 10.75
CA SER A 4 -21.49 2.56 9.41
C SER A 4 -20.77 1.22 9.39
N TYR A 5 -19.66 1.09 10.13
CA TYR A 5 -18.91 -0.17 10.26
C TYR A 5 -19.75 -1.26 10.94
N ILE A 6 -20.40 -0.93 12.06
CA ILE A 6 -21.28 -1.88 12.78
C ILE A 6 -22.48 -2.28 11.91
N ALA A 7 -23.04 -1.35 11.12
CA ALA A 7 -24.13 -1.66 10.20
C ALA A 7 -23.71 -2.66 9.10
N VAL A 8 -22.51 -2.52 8.53
CA VAL A 8 -21.97 -3.51 7.58
C VAL A 8 -21.76 -4.87 8.26
N LEU A 9 -21.17 -4.90 9.47
CA LEU A 9 -20.93 -6.16 10.18
C LEU A 9 -22.20 -6.92 10.55
N THR A 10 -23.25 -6.18 10.96
CA THR A 10 -24.49 -6.79 11.47
C THR A 10 -25.52 -7.04 10.36
N LYS A 11 -25.63 -6.13 9.39
CA LYS A 11 -26.67 -6.15 8.35
C LYS A 11 -26.11 -6.42 6.95
N GLY A 12 -24.79 -6.35 6.77
CA GLY A 12 -24.14 -6.50 5.45
C GLY A 12 -24.31 -5.30 4.53
N ILE A 13 -24.88 -4.19 5.01
CA ILE A 13 -25.23 -3.01 4.19
C ILE A 13 -24.93 -1.75 5.00
N CYS A 14 -24.32 -0.74 4.37
CA CYS A 14 -24.37 0.63 4.87
C CYS A 14 -24.82 1.59 3.77
N GLN A 15 -25.61 2.58 4.15
CA GLN A 15 -26.11 3.62 3.27
C GLN A 15 -25.58 4.95 3.80
N SER A 16 -24.95 5.72 2.92
CA SER A 16 -24.53 7.09 3.18
C SER A 16 -25.10 7.99 2.09
N GLU A 17 -25.60 9.17 2.45
CA GLU A 17 -26.14 10.13 1.49
C GLU A 17 -25.05 10.65 0.53
N GLU A 18 -23.79 10.73 0.97
CA GLU A 18 -22.67 11.19 0.15
C GLU A 18 -22.04 10.08 -0.71
N ASN A 19 -21.87 8.88 -0.16
CA ASN A 19 -21.09 7.80 -0.78
C ASN A 19 -21.94 6.65 -1.36
N GLY A 20 -23.27 6.77 -1.30
CA GLY A 20 -24.20 5.75 -1.80
C GLY A 20 -24.36 4.53 -0.87
N SER A 21 -24.86 3.43 -1.44
CA SER A 21 -25.08 2.17 -0.71
C SER A 21 -23.95 1.18 -0.92
N PHE A 22 -23.31 0.75 0.17
CA PHE A 22 -22.36 -0.36 0.17
C PHE A 22 -23.06 -1.66 0.55
N LEU A 23 -22.76 -2.72 -0.20
CA LEU A 23 -23.25 -4.08 0.02
C LEU A 23 -22.05 -5.02 0.22
N SER A 24 -21.99 -5.69 1.37
CA SER A 24 -20.86 -6.58 1.71
C SER A 24 -20.69 -7.74 0.74
N ARG A 25 -21.77 -8.18 0.06
CA ARG A 25 -21.74 -9.26 -0.94
C ARG A 25 -21.06 -8.87 -2.25
N ASP A 26 -21.04 -7.57 -2.56
CA ASP A 26 -20.47 -7.03 -3.79
C ASP A 26 -19.02 -6.56 -3.59
N PHE A 27 -18.57 -6.56 -2.34
CA PHE A 27 -17.20 -6.25 -1.95
C PHE A 27 -16.27 -7.40 -2.35
N ASP A 28 -15.32 -7.09 -3.23
CA ASP A 28 -14.21 -7.97 -3.56
C ASP A 28 -12.91 -7.22 -3.25
N GLY A 29 -12.18 -7.72 -2.25
CA GLY A 29 -10.88 -7.15 -1.86
C GLY A 29 -9.88 -7.09 -3.02
N ARG A 30 -10.02 -7.97 -4.03
CA ARG A 30 -9.18 -7.95 -5.23
C ARG A 30 -9.43 -6.74 -6.12
N LYS A 31 -10.63 -6.16 -6.10
CA LYS A 31 -10.92 -4.90 -6.81
C LYS A 31 -10.23 -3.72 -6.16
N ALA A 32 -10.05 -3.73 -4.84
CA ALA A 32 -9.30 -2.69 -4.14
C ALA A 32 -7.81 -2.67 -4.53
N TYR A 33 -7.26 -3.83 -4.91
CA TYR A 33 -5.89 -3.95 -5.40
C TYR A 33 -5.69 -3.44 -6.84
N LEU A 34 -6.77 -3.29 -7.60
CA LEU A 34 -6.76 -2.77 -8.97
C LEU A 34 -6.93 -1.25 -9.03
N ALA A 35 -7.11 -0.59 -7.88
CA ALA A 35 -7.61 0.78 -7.79
C ALA A 35 -6.59 1.88 -8.13
N GLY A 36 -5.47 1.59 -8.81
CA GLY A 36 -4.54 2.65 -9.18
C GLY A 36 -3.77 2.43 -10.47
N SER A 37 -3.14 3.51 -10.93
CA SER A 37 -2.65 3.68 -12.30
C SER A 37 -1.15 3.43 -12.39
N ILE A 38 -0.74 2.39 -13.13
CA ILE A 38 0.67 2.17 -13.50
C ILE A 38 1.23 3.36 -14.30
N LYS A 39 0.38 4.01 -15.10
CA LYS A 39 0.75 5.18 -15.89
C LYS A 39 1.25 6.32 -15.00
N ASP A 40 0.64 6.49 -13.83
CA ASP A 40 0.96 7.59 -12.92
C ASP A 40 2.33 7.34 -12.29
N ILE A 41 2.63 6.10 -11.88
CA ILE A 41 3.97 5.69 -11.41
C ILE A 41 5.03 5.98 -12.49
N VAL A 42 4.79 5.51 -13.73
CA VAL A 42 5.74 5.71 -14.83
C VAL A 42 5.92 7.20 -15.15
N SER A 43 4.86 8.00 -15.02
CA SER A 43 4.95 9.45 -15.24
C SER A 43 5.73 10.17 -14.16
N GLN A 44 5.65 9.70 -12.91
CA GLN A 44 6.32 10.30 -11.76
C GLN A 44 7.81 9.92 -11.71
N PHE A 45 8.14 8.64 -11.93
CA PHE A 45 9.50 8.10 -11.76
C PHE A 45 10.25 7.93 -13.09
N GLY A 46 9.56 7.94 -14.23
CA GLY A 46 10.19 7.75 -15.54
C GLY A 46 11.04 6.48 -15.61
N MET A 47 12.33 6.65 -15.90
CA MET A 47 13.31 5.56 -16.00
C MET A 47 13.55 4.84 -14.66
N GLU A 48 13.38 5.51 -13.53
CA GLU A 48 13.59 4.94 -12.19
C GLU A 48 12.53 3.88 -11.85
N THR A 49 11.41 3.85 -12.58
CA THR A 49 10.42 2.77 -12.51
C THR A 49 11.05 1.38 -12.74
N VAL A 50 12.13 1.30 -13.53
CA VAL A 50 12.87 0.05 -13.74
C VAL A 50 13.48 -0.47 -12.44
N ILE A 51 13.93 0.43 -11.55
CA ILE A 51 14.48 0.08 -10.23
C ILE A 51 13.37 -0.53 -9.37
N LEU A 52 12.19 0.11 -9.35
CA LEU A 52 11.02 -0.40 -8.61
C LEU A 52 10.59 -1.78 -9.12
N HIS A 53 10.47 -1.94 -10.44
CA HIS A 53 10.14 -3.23 -11.05
C HIS A 53 11.17 -4.30 -10.70
N THR A 54 12.46 -3.99 -10.78
CA THR A 54 13.54 -4.93 -10.46
C THR A 54 13.56 -5.30 -8.97
N ALA A 55 13.35 -4.32 -8.08
CA ALA A 55 13.26 -4.54 -6.64
C ALA A 55 12.11 -5.49 -6.29
N LEU A 56 10.94 -5.30 -6.91
CA LEU A 56 9.79 -6.19 -6.77
C LEU A 56 10.11 -7.60 -7.30
N MET A 57 10.73 -7.70 -8.47
CA MET A 57 11.16 -8.99 -9.05
C MET A 57 12.16 -9.72 -8.15
N LEU A 58 13.05 -9.01 -7.48
CA LEU A 58 14.03 -9.59 -6.56
C LEU A 58 13.50 -9.77 -5.13
N LYS A 59 12.20 -9.53 -4.88
CA LYS A 59 11.56 -9.59 -3.55
C LYS A 59 12.32 -8.74 -2.52
N LYS A 60 12.76 -7.55 -2.91
CA LYS A 60 13.45 -6.59 -2.03
C LYS A 60 12.48 -5.90 -1.10
N ARG A 61 13.02 -5.34 -0.02
CA ARG A 61 12.27 -4.56 0.98
C ARG A 61 12.14 -3.13 0.46
N ILE A 62 10.92 -2.75 0.07
CA ILE A 62 10.61 -1.44 -0.48
C ILE A 62 9.85 -0.66 0.56
N VAL A 63 10.37 0.51 0.92
CA VAL A 63 9.71 1.45 1.82
C VAL A 63 9.31 2.69 1.04
N VAL A 64 8.06 3.12 1.22
CA VAL A 64 7.48 4.31 0.60
C VAL A 64 7.15 5.31 1.70
N TYR A 65 7.56 6.56 1.51
CA TYR A 65 7.29 7.66 2.42
C TYR A 65 6.54 8.79 1.71
N HIS A 66 5.54 9.35 2.38
CA HIS A 66 4.88 10.61 2.03
C HIS A 66 4.09 11.17 3.24
N PRO A 67 4.01 12.50 3.46
CA PRO A 67 3.29 13.08 4.60
C PRO A 67 1.76 12.88 4.56
N LYS A 68 1.17 12.68 3.37
CA LYS A 68 -0.26 12.36 3.21
C LYS A 68 -0.47 10.85 3.13
N ILE A 69 -1.26 10.30 4.05
CA ILE A 69 -1.55 8.87 4.13
C ILE A 69 -2.25 8.34 2.88
N GLU A 70 -3.10 9.14 2.25
CA GLU A 70 -3.85 8.77 1.06
C GLU A 70 -2.89 8.45 -0.11
N ALA A 71 -1.88 9.31 -0.30
CA ALA A 71 -0.88 9.14 -1.35
C ALA A 71 -0.02 7.89 -1.11
N VAL A 72 0.39 7.63 0.15
CA VAL A 72 1.13 6.40 0.50
C VAL A 72 0.29 5.16 0.19
N GLN A 73 -0.97 5.15 0.61
CA GLN A 73 -1.83 3.98 0.43
C GLN A 73 -2.19 3.73 -1.02
N GLU A 74 -2.41 4.77 -1.82
CA GLU A 74 -2.68 4.66 -3.25
C GLU A 74 -1.44 4.14 -4.00
N PHE A 75 -0.29 4.74 -3.74
CA PHE A 75 0.96 4.35 -4.41
C PHE A 75 1.41 2.94 -4.04
N THR A 76 1.37 2.57 -2.76
CA THR A 76 1.80 1.22 -2.33
C THR A 76 0.93 0.13 -2.95
N ARG A 77 -0.38 0.35 -3.12
CA ARG A 77 -1.31 -0.60 -3.76
C ARG A 77 -1.04 -0.81 -5.25
N THR A 78 -0.47 0.17 -5.95
CA THR A 78 -0.17 0.06 -7.38
C THR A 78 1.13 -0.66 -7.67
N LEU A 79 2.08 -0.69 -6.74
CA LEU A 79 3.38 -1.34 -6.93
C LEU A 79 3.28 -2.83 -7.32
N PRO A 80 2.45 -3.69 -6.67
CA PRO A 80 2.27 -5.07 -7.12
C PRO A 80 1.79 -5.21 -8.58
N ALA A 81 1.09 -4.20 -9.12
CA ALA A 81 0.63 -4.22 -10.51
C ALA A 81 1.78 -4.14 -11.52
N LEU A 82 2.94 -3.59 -11.14
CA LEU A 82 4.17 -3.63 -11.96
C LEU A 82 4.67 -5.07 -12.19
N VAL A 83 4.25 -6.01 -11.34
CA VAL A 83 4.61 -7.43 -11.40
C VAL A 83 3.32 -8.28 -11.36
N TRP A 84 2.34 -7.88 -12.18
CA TRP A 84 0.98 -8.46 -12.20
C TRP A 84 0.95 -9.99 -12.29
N HIS A 85 1.90 -10.59 -12.99
CA HIS A 85 2.00 -12.04 -13.17
C HIS A 85 2.17 -12.83 -11.86
N ARG A 86 2.62 -12.19 -10.76
CA ARG A 86 2.75 -12.84 -9.45
C ARG A 86 1.43 -12.93 -8.68
N GLN A 87 0.55 -11.96 -8.88
CA GLN A 87 -0.72 -11.84 -8.17
C GLN A 87 -0.61 -11.99 -6.64
N ASP A 88 0.47 -11.45 -6.05
CA ASP A 88 0.76 -11.57 -4.61
C ASP A 88 0.64 -10.20 -3.92
N TRP A 89 -0.43 -10.03 -3.14
CA TRP A 89 -0.67 -8.86 -2.29
C TRP A 89 -0.40 -9.12 -0.81
N THR A 90 0.11 -10.31 -0.45
CA THR A 90 0.47 -10.61 0.95
C THR A 90 1.70 -9.84 1.41
N ILE A 91 2.52 -9.37 0.46
CA ILE A 91 3.71 -8.55 0.69
C ILE A 91 3.39 -7.06 0.95
N LEU A 92 2.12 -6.66 0.84
CA LEU A 92 1.70 -5.26 0.91
C LEU A 92 1.29 -4.85 2.32
N HIS A 93 2.01 -3.86 2.86
CA HIS A 93 1.72 -3.19 4.12
C HIS A 93 1.47 -1.70 3.82
N SER A 94 0.26 -1.36 3.38
CA SER A 94 -0.04 -0.04 2.78
C SER A 94 0.22 1.15 3.70
N TYR A 95 0.20 0.95 5.01
CA TYR A 95 0.53 1.96 6.01
C TYR A 95 0.95 1.26 7.31
N MET A 96 2.11 1.63 7.86
CA MET A 96 2.69 1.12 9.10
C MET A 96 3.24 2.30 9.92
N HIS A 97 3.29 2.13 11.23
CA HIS A 97 3.92 3.04 12.17
C HIS A 97 5.34 2.56 12.50
N LEU A 98 6.15 3.46 13.08
CA LEU A 98 7.49 3.15 13.57
C LEU A 98 7.48 2.50 14.98
N HIS A 99 6.48 1.68 15.29
CA HIS A 99 6.41 0.95 16.56
C HIS A 99 7.17 -0.38 16.48
N ALA A 100 7.87 -0.73 17.56
CA ALA A 100 8.74 -1.92 17.59
C ALA A 100 7.99 -3.22 17.21
N GLU A 101 6.77 -3.39 17.71
CA GLU A 101 5.95 -4.58 17.43
C GLU A 101 5.61 -4.74 15.94
N GLU A 102 5.24 -3.65 15.26
CA GLU A 102 4.94 -3.66 13.83
C GLU A 102 6.20 -3.93 12.99
N LEU A 103 7.32 -3.35 13.41
CA LEU A 103 8.59 -3.48 12.70
C LEU A 103 9.23 -4.86 12.86
N GLU A 104 9.09 -5.51 14.01
CA GLU A 104 9.55 -6.89 14.20
C GLU A 104 8.85 -7.84 13.24
N GLY A 105 7.52 -7.71 13.08
CA GLY A 105 6.76 -8.48 12.09
C GLY A 105 7.24 -8.23 10.66
N LEU A 106 7.52 -6.96 10.32
CA LEU A 106 8.01 -6.57 9.00
C LEU A 106 9.40 -7.16 8.71
N GLN A 107 10.31 -7.16 9.69
CA GLN A 107 11.67 -7.69 9.54
C GLN A 107 11.72 -9.21 9.37
N MET A 108 10.69 -9.95 9.82
CA MET A 108 10.58 -11.39 9.58
C MET A 108 10.22 -11.71 8.11
N CYS A 109 9.69 -10.75 7.37
CA CYS A 109 9.35 -10.92 5.96
C CYS A 109 10.60 -10.79 5.07
N THR A 110 10.79 -11.75 4.15
CA THR A 110 11.95 -11.75 3.23
C THR A 110 11.92 -10.60 2.22
N GLY A 111 10.73 -10.06 1.94
CA GLY A 111 10.50 -8.98 0.99
C GLY A 111 9.09 -8.42 1.16
N TYR A 112 8.96 -7.10 1.12
CA TYR A 112 7.71 -6.40 1.38
C TYR A 112 7.67 -5.02 0.73
N ILE A 113 6.47 -4.47 0.67
CA ILE A 113 6.18 -3.08 0.33
C ILE A 113 5.54 -2.46 1.57
N ALA A 114 6.18 -1.47 2.18
CA ALA A 114 5.68 -0.83 3.40
C ALA A 114 5.57 0.68 3.21
N GLY A 115 4.42 1.25 3.58
CA GLY A 115 4.15 2.68 3.53
C GLY A 115 4.29 3.34 4.90
N PHE A 116 4.90 4.52 4.97
CA PHE A 116 5.09 5.30 6.20
C PHE A 116 4.77 6.77 5.98
N VAL A 117 4.32 7.44 7.04
CA VAL A 117 4.06 8.89 7.05
C VAL A 117 5.15 9.64 7.81
N GLU A 118 5.94 8.96 8.63
CA GLU A 118 7.04 9.53 9.41
C GLU A 118 8.35 9.55 8.62
N LEU A 119 8.94 10.73 8.43
CA LEU A 119 10.21 10.89 7.70
C LEU A 119 11.38 10.17 8.37
N GLU A 120 11.26 9.89 9.66
CA GLU A 120 12.26 9.17 10.46
C GLU A 120 12.60 7.79 9.88
N VAL A 121 11.70 7.19 9.07
CA VAL A 121 11.97 5.94 8.38
C VAL A 121 13.19 6.04 7.45
N SER A 122 13.48 7.22 6.90
CA SER A 122 14.65 7.45 6.03
C SER A 122 16.00 7.30 6.77
N ASN A 123 16.00 7.40 8.10
CA ASN A 123 17.18 7.18 8.94
C ASN A 123 17.36 5.71 9.35
N ARG A 124 16.52 4.80 8.82
CA ARG A 124 16.48 3.38 9.17
C ARG A 124 16.77 2.47 7.98
N PRO A 125 18.03 2.43 7.49
CA PRO A 125 18.40 1.59 6.36
C PRO A 125 18.31 0.08 6.67
N ASP A 126 18.16 -0.30 7.95
CA ASP A 126 17.84 -1.66 8.36
C ASP A 126 16.47 -2.13 7.82
N LEU A 127 15.54 -1.21 7.55
CA LEU A 127 14.17 -1.49 7.14
C LEU A 127 13.94 -1.56 5.63
N TYR A 128 14.92 -1.26 4.79
CA TYR A 128 14.70 -1.30 3.34
C TYR A 128 15.96 -1.55 2.54
N ASP A 129 15.77 -2.09 1.35
CA ASP A 129 16.78 -2.12 0.31
C ASP A 129 16.54 -0.98 -0.70
N VAL A 130 15.28 -0.56 -0.86
CA VAL A 130 14.87 0.56 -1.73
C VAL A 130 13.95 1.50 -0.94
N PHE A 131 14.32 2.77 -0.89
CA PHE A 131 13.51 3.83 -0.29
C PHE A 131 12.92 4.72 -1.38
N VAL A 132 11.63 4.97 -1.28
CA VAL A 132 10.86 5.79 -2.23
C VAL A 132 10.29 6.98 -1.47
N ASN A 133 10.77 8.16 -1.80
CA ASN A 133 10.19 9.41 -1.32
C ASN A 133 9.23 9.95 -2.39
N LEU A 134 7.93 9.93 -2.12
CA LEU A 134 6.94 10.44 -3.07
C LEU A 134 7.00 11.98 -3.10
N ALA A 135 6.86 12.55 -4.28
CA ALA A 135 6.63 13.98 -4.44
C ALA A 135 5.19 14.36 -4.07
N ASP A 136 4.99 15.62 -3.68
CA ASP A 136 3.67 16.21 -3.36
C ASP A 136 2.71 16.30 -4.55
#